data_AF-A0A958AA64-F1
#
_entry.id   AF-A0A958AA64-F1
#
_cell.length_a   1.000
_cell.length_b   1.000
_cell.length_c   1.000
_cell.angle_alpha   90.00
_cell.angle_beta   90.00
_cell.angle_gamma   90.00
#
_symmetry.space_group_name_H-M   'P 1'
#
loop_
_entity.id
_entity.type
_entity.pdbx_description
1 polymer ?
#
loop_
_entity_poly.entity_id
_entity_poly.type
_entity_poly.pdbx_seq_one_letter_code
_entity_poly.pdbx_strand_id
1 'polypeptide(L)'
;MEHQTVTLKGVVERITYTNPDNGYTIARFQAGGRFGLVTLVGALAEVHPGARLKVEGRWKTHPKYGEQFEIIRYVEEMPATTEGIKRYLGSGLIKGIGPKMARRIAEHFGAYTLDVIENEIHRLNEVDGIGRKRVKMIAQAWEAQKQIKEIMIFLQGHQVSTTLAVKIYKTYGDNAIQIVQETPYRLARDIYGIGFLTADKIARSLGIEPDAPQRVAAGIEFTLNQLADQGHVYAPRDHLIEAAVKILDVMANQVDAQIDGLQQEDRIKVEDLAKLQGSKVARWQGGRVAGWQGGRDAGSQSDSETRLQDVVGKNTQTDNSATPNSQPPTSNPQSPIPNLPISQSPISNLQSLHAVYLNPFYYAEVGVAQRAGRLLASPESQLGVFREVAWEKAFDWVAGRTGGISLADRQREAVQMALTQKVAILTGGPGTGKTSTVKAILELLTSKGKSALLAAPTGRAAKRLAESTGREAKTIHRLLEVSPSEGFKFQRNQDNPLECDLLILDECSMIDLVLMNNVLKAVHPASHLLLVGDADQLPSVGAGNVLRDLIGSGVMPVTRLDVIFRQAADSTIITNAHRINKGETPIYPKSKQDFYFFGKEDPEEAADLVVDIVDRRIPHKFG
;
A
#
# COMPACT_ATOMS: atom_id res chain seq x y z
N MET A 1 -39.57 -13.33 -57.21
CA MET A 1 -38.26 -13.86 -56.77
C MET A 1 -37.96 -13.22 -55.43
N GLU A 2 -37.67 -14.01 -54.39
CA GLU A 2 -37.45 -13.49 -53.04
C GLU A 2 -36.15 -12.67 -53.00
N HIS A 3 -36.18 -11.51 -52.36
CA HIS A 3 -34.99 -10.67 -52.17
C HIS A 3 -34.13 -11.26 -51.05
N GLN A 4 -33.23 -12.17 -51.43
CA GLN A 4 -32.30 -12.82 -50.52
C GLN A 4 -31.46 -11.78 -49.77
N THR A 5 -31.52 -11.78 -48.44
CA THR A 5 -30.66 -10.92 -47.62
C THR A 5 -29.22 -11.43 -47.66
N VAL A 6 -28.28 -10.49 -47.71
CA VAL A 6 -26.85 -10.76 -47.77
C VAL A 6 -26.20 -10.10 -46.56
N THR A 7 -25.18 -10.75 -45.99
CA THR A 7 -24.32 -10.14 -44.96
C THR A 7 -23.01 -9.70 -45.60
N LEU A 8 -22.59 -8.45 -45.35
CA LEU A 8 -21.27 -7.95 -45.70
C LEU A 8 -20.51 -7.60 -44.40
N LYS A 9 -19.22 -7.92 -44.36
CA LYS A 9 -18.29 -7.46 -43.33
C LYS A 9 -17.29 -6.51 -43.96
N GLY A 10 -16.89 -5.45 -43.27
CA GLY A 10 -16.02 -4.44 -43.85
C GLY A 10 -15.85 -3.21 -42.98
N VAL A 11 -15.30 -2.16 -43.60
CA VAL A 11 -14.93 -0.90 -42.95
C VAL A 11 -15.61 0.25 -43.66
N VAL A 12 -16.17 1.20 -42.92
CA VAL A 12 -16.62 2.48 -43.49
C VAL A 12 -15.38 3.31 -43.85
N GLU A 13 -15.12 3.48 -45.14
CA GLU A 13 -14.01 4.28 -45.64
C GLU A 13 -14.30 5.78 -45.44
N ARG A 14 -15.49 6.22 -45.84
CA ARG A 14 -15.96 7.60 -45.67
C ARG A 14 -17.48 7.70 -45.72
N ILE A 15 -18.01 8.73 -45.06
CA ILE A 15 -19.42 9.09 -45.14
C ILE A 15 -19.59 10.11 -46.27
N THR A 16 -20.56 9.87 -47.14
CA THR A 16 -20.89 10.77 -48.26
C THR A 16 -21.95 11.79 -47.86
N TYR A 17 -22.92 11.36 -47.05
CA TYR A 17 -24.02 12.18 -46.55
C TYR A 17 -24.65 11.50 -45.33
N THR A 18 -25.11 12.29 -44.36
CA THR A 18 -25.99 11.85 -43.26
C THR A 18 -27.07 12.89 -43.06
N ASN A 19 -28.32 12.45 -42.92
CA ASN A 19 -29.44 13.28 -42.51
C ASN A 19 -29.56 13.23 -40.97
N PRO A 20 -29.47 14.37 -40.26
CA PRO A 20 -29.53 14.40 -38.79
C PRO A 20 -30.92 14.10 -38.23
N ASP A 21 -32.00 14.34 -38.98
CA ASP A 21 -33.38 14.24 -38.48
C ASP A 21 -33.92 12.80 -38.44
N ASN A 22 -33.35 11.91 -39.25
CA ASN A 22 -33.80 10.51 -39.38
C ASN A 22 -32.67 9.47 -39.41
N GLY A 23 -31.41 9.89 -39.21
CA GLY A 23 -30.23 9.01 -39.19
C GLY A 23 -29.89 8.34 -40.53
N TYR A 24 -30.52 8.75 -41.64
CA TYR A 24 -30.26 8.15 -42.94
C TYR A 24 -28.88 8.56 -43.47
N THR A 25 -28.02 7.57 -43.65
CA THR A 25 -26.61 7.75 -44.02
C THR A 25 -26.28 7.03 -45.32
N ILE A 26 -25.47 7.69 -46.14
CA ILE A 26 -24.85 7.15 -47.35
C ILE A 26 -23.35 7.03 -47.09
N ALA A 27 -22.83 5.81 -47.02
CA ALA A 27 -21.43 5.54 -46.70
C ALA A 27 -20.73 4.75 -47.80
N ARG A 28 -19.43 5.01 -48.00
CA ARG A 28 -18.55 4.17 -48.83
C ARG A 28 -17.90 3.14 -47.93
N PHE A 29 -18.01 1.87 -48.33
CA PHE A 29 -17.70 0.72 -47.48
C PHE A 29 -16.82 -0.27 -48.22
N GLN A 30 -15.67 -0.59 -47.63
CA GLN A 30 -14.78 -1.61 -48.17
C GLN A 30 -15.20 -2.97 -47.62
N ALA A 31 -15.97 -3.72 -48.42
CA ALA A 31 -16.41 -5.07 -48.07
C ALA A 31 -15.26 -6.07 -48.25
N GLY A 32 -15.06 -6.96 -47.27
CA GLY A 32 -14.10 -8.05 -47.34
C GLY A 32 -14.44 -9.01 -48.48
N GLY A 33 -13.45 -9.40 -49.27
CA GLY A 33 -13.62 -10.31 -50.41
C GLY A 33 -14.23 -9.69 -51.68
N ARG A 34 -14.45 -8.37 -51.75
CA ARG A 34 -14.80 -7.66 -53.00
C ARG A 34 -13.74 -6.63 -53.38
N PHE A 35 -13.43 -6.55 -54.68
CA PHE A 35 -12.67 -5.45 -55.24
C PHE A 35 -13.56 -4.21 -55.39
N GLY A 36 -13.08 -3.08 -54.90
CA GLY A 36 -13.79 -1.80 -54.95
C GLY A 36 -14.73 -1.56 -53.76
N LEU A 37 -15.25 -0.33 -53.72
CA LEU A 37 -16.02 0.23 -52.62
C LEU A 37 -17.52 0.14 -52.88
N VAL A 38 -18.26 -0.40 -51.92
CA VAL A 38 -19.73 -0.52 -51.91
C VAL A 38 -20.35 0.79 -51.41
N THR A 39 -21.51 1.18 -51.95
CA THR A 39 -22.34 2.24 -51.37
C THR A 39 -23.34 1.62 -50.40
N LEU A 40 -23.17 1.86 -49.10
CA LEU A 40 -24.18 1.56 -48.08
C LEU A 40 -25.22 2.69 -48.03
N VAL A 41 -26.49 2.33 -47.86
CA VAL A 41 -27.59 3.27 -47.61
C VAL A 41 -28.53 2.73 -46.54
N GLY A 42 -28.95 3.56 -45.59
CA GLY A 42 -29.88 3.18 -44.51
C GLY A 42 -29.66 3.99 -43.24
N ALA A 43 -30.41 3.65 -42.18
CA ALA A 43 -30.20 4.27 -40.87
C ALA A 43 -28.91 3.73 -40.22
N LEU A 44 -27.92 4.60 -40.02
CA LEU A 44 -26.66 4.30 -39.33
C LEU A 44 -26.48 5.36 -38.22
N ALA A 45 -26.90 5.02 -37.01
CA ALA A 45 -26.70 5.89 -35.86
C ALA A 45 -25.21 5.95 -35.49
N GLU A 46 -24.67 7.17 -35.39
CA GLU A 46 -23.36 7.53 -34.82
C GLU A 46 -22.11 6.83 -35.40
N VAL A 47 -22.24 6.17 -36.55
CA VAL A 47 -21.10 5.52 -37.23
C VAL A 47 -20.08 6.55 -37.73
N HIS A 48 -18.79 6.28 -37.54
CA HIS A 48 -17.68 7.13 -38.00
C HIS A 48 -16.86 6.48 -39.13
N PRO A 49 -16.16 7.26 -39.98
CA PRO A 49 -15.13 6.72 -40.88
C PRO A 49 -14.07 5.94 -40.08
N GLY A 50 -13.74 4.72 -40.54
CA GLY A 50 -12.90 3.76 -39.85
C GLY A 50 -13.66 2.69 -39.04
N ALA A 51 -14.96 2.88 -38.78
CA ALA A 51 -15.77 1.89 -38.07
C ALA A 51 -15.88 0.56 -38.83
N ARG A 52 -15.72 -0.55 -38.12
CA ARG A 52 -15.89 -1.92 -38.65
C ARG A 52 -17.33 -2.35 -38.46
N LEU A 53 -18.03 -2.68 -39.55
CA LEU A 53 -19.43 -3.11 -39.49
C LEU A 53 -19.61 -4.51 -40.06
N LYS A 54 -20.44 -5.29 -39.38
CA LYS A 54 -21.15 -6.43 -39.97
C LYS A 54 -22.56 -5.94 -40.33
N VAL A 55 -22.79 -5.66 -41.61
CA VAL A 55 -24.08 -5.17 -42.13
C VAL A 55 -24.86 -6.31 -42.78
N GLU A 56 -26.15 -6.39 -42.52
CA GLU A 56 -27.08 -7.27 -43.23
C GLU A 56 -28.11 -6.42 -43.95
N GLY A 57 -28.35 -6.76 -45.22
CA GLY A 57 -29.13 -5.90 -46.12
C GLY A 57 -29.39 -6.56 -47.46
N ARG A 58 -29.81 -5.74 -48.43
CA ARG A 58 -30.17 -6.19 -49.78
C ARG A 58 -29.60 -5.25 -50.84
N TRP A 59 -29.25 -5.82 -51.99
CA TRP A 59 -28.81 -5.06 -53.16
C TRP A 59 -29.99 -4.35 -53.82
N LYS A 60 -29.79 -3.08 -54.20
CA LYS A 60 -30.80 -2.21 -54.80
C LYS A 60 -30.13 -1.30 -55.82
N THR A 61 -30.64 -1.28 -57.05
CA THR A 61 -30.10 -0.42 -58.11
C THR A 61 -30.84 0.92 -58.12
N HIS A 62 -30.14 2.02 -57.87
CA HIS A 62 -30.70 3.36 -57.93
C HIS A 62 -30.59 3.93 -59.36
N PRO A 63 -31.69 4.44 -59.98
CA PRO A 63 -31.70 4.86 -61.39
C PRO A 63 -30.62 5.88 -61.79
N LYS A 64 -30.19 6.72 -60.85
CA LYS A 64 -29.18 7.78 -61.05
C LYS A 64 -27.77 7.44 -60.50
N TYR A 65 -27.66 6.47 -59.60
CA TYR A 65 -26.44 6.26 -58.79
C TYR A 65 -25.91 4.82 -58.81
N GLY A 66 -26.51 3.92 -59.60
CA GLY A 66 -26.04 2.55 -59.76
C GLY A 66 -26.35 1.65 -58.56
N GLU A 67 -25.53 0.61 -58.38
CA GLU A 67 -25.72 -0.40 -57.34
C GLU A 67 -25.45 0.16 -55.93
N GLN A 68 -26.40 -0.04 -55.03
CA GLN A 68 -26.35 0.34 -53.62
C GLN A 68 -26.77 -0.85 -52.75
N PHE A 69 -26.34 -0.83 -51.49
CA PHE A 69 -26.67 -1.86 -50.50
C PHE A 69 -27.51 -1.24 -49.38
N GLU A 70 -28.78 -1.61 -49.35
CA GLU A 70 -29.77 -1.10 -48.40
C GLU A 70 -29.70 -1.91 -47.11
N ILE A 71 -29.31 -1.26 -46.01
CA ILE A 71 -29.11 -1.87 -44.70
C ILE A 71 -30.46 -2.16 -44.03
N ILE A 72 -30.59 -3.37 -43.50
CA ILE A 72 -31.72 -3.82 -42.67
C ILE A 72 -31.31 -3.85 -41.19
N ARG A 73 -30.11 -4.36 -40.89
CA ARG A 73 -29.48 -4.25 -39.57
C ARG A 73 -27.97 -4.16 -39.70
N TYR A 74 -27.30 -3.66 -38.66
CA TYR A 74 -25.85 -3.73 -38.54
C TYR A 74 -25.42 -3.99 -37.09
N VAL A 75 -24.18 -4.45 -36.94
CA VAL A 75 -23.46 -4.49 -35.66
C VAL A 75 -22.08 -3.85 -35.91
N GLU A 76 -21.67 -2.93 -35.04
CA GLU A 76 -20.31 -2.43 -35.03
C GLU A 76 -19.39 -3.43 -34.32
N GLU A 77 -18.39 -3.95 -35.05
CA GLU A 77 -17.37 -4.84 -34.52
C GLU A 77 -16.19 -3.98 -34.04
N MET A 78 -16.20 -3.59 -32.75
CA MET A 78 -15.22 -2.65 -32.19
C MET A 78 -13.76 -3.12 -32.42
N PRO A 79 -12.91 -2.31 -33.06
CA PRO A 79 -11.50 -2.64 -33.25
C PRO A 79 -10.70 -2.52 -31.94
N ALA A 80 -9.63 -3.32 -31.82
CA ALA A 80 -8.65 -3.14 -30.76
C ALA A 80 -7.84 -1.84 -30.98
N THR A 81 -7.59 -1.09 -29.91
CA THR A 81 -6.78 0.13 -29.96
C THR A 81 -5.34 -0.19 -30.34
N THR A 82 -4.75 0.61 -31.25
CA THR A 82 -3.38 0.40 -31.77
C THR A 82 -2.33 0.34 -30.66
N GLU A 83 -2.46 1.20 -29.64
CA GLU A 83 -1.57 1.20 -28.47
C GLU A 83 -1.77 -0.04 -27.58
N GLY A 84 -3.00 -0.58 -27.47
CA GLY A 84 -3.29 -1.85 -26.79
C GLY A 84 -2.63 -3.03 -27.50
N ILE A 85 -2.79 -3.12 -28.83
CA ILE A 85 -2.15 -4.13 -29.69
C ILE A 85 -0.62 -4.09 -29.54
N LYS A 86 -0.02 -2.89 -29.64
CA LYS A 86 1.43 -2.67 -29.50
C LYS A 86 1.96 -3.14 -28.14
N ARG A 87 1.22 -2.90 -27.05
CA ARG A 87 1.58 -3.39 -25.71
C ARG A 87 1.44 -4.91 -25.59
N TYR A 88 0.38 -5.49 -26.16
CA TYR A 88 0.19 -6.94 -26.19
C TYR A 88 1.34 -7.66 -26.91
N LEU A 89 1.58 -7.29 -28.17
CA LEU A 89 2.65 -7.85 -28.98
C LEU A 89 4.04 -7.61 -28.37
N GLY A 90 4.21 -6.49 -27.66
CA GLY A 90 5.47 -6.12 -27.00
C GLY A 90 5.71 -6.76 -25.63
N SER A 91 4.72 -7.49 -25.08
CA SER A 91 4.76 -8.04 -23.72
C SER A 91 5.77 -9.18 -23.50
N GLY A 92 6.39 -9.68 -24.56
CA GLY A 92 7.31 -10.83 -24.54
C GLY A 92 6.62 -12.20 -24.54
N LEU A 93 5.28 -12.25 -24.55
CA LEU A 93 4.50 -13.47 -24.68
C LEU A 93 4.68 -14.16 -26.03
N ILE A 94 4.64 -13.39 -27.13
CA ILE A 94 4.73 -13.94 -28.49
C ILE A 94 6.20 -14.04 -28.87
N LYS A 95 6.75 -15.26 -28.76
CA LYS A 95 8.15 -15.55 -29.07
C LYS A 95 8.48 -15.11 -30.50
N GLY A 96 9.44 -14.18 -30.61
CA GLY A 96 9.83 -13.58 -31.89
C GLY A 96 9.38 -12.14 -32.09
N ILE A 97 8.47 -11.62 -31.26
CA ILE A 97 8.07 -10.19 -31.24
C ILE A 97 8.55 -9.55 -29.94
N GLY A 98 9.46 -8.58 -30.06
CA GLY A 98 9.87 -7.69 -28.96
C GLY A 98 9.26 -6.29 -29.10
N PRO A 99 9.36 -5.40 -28.10
CA PRO A 99 8.69 -4.08 -28.10
C PRO A 99 8.92 -3.22 -29.35
N LYS A 100 10.14 -3.24 -29.93
CA LYS A 100 10.45 -2.53 -31.18
C LYS A 100 9.72 -3.13 -32.40
N MET A 101 9.57 -4.46 -32.44
CA MET A 101 8.88 -5.15 -33.53
C MET A 101 7.36 -5.02 -33.39
N ALA A 102 6.84 -5.17 -32.17
CA ALA A 102 5.44 -4.94 -31.83
C ALA A 102 4.97 -3.54 -32.28
N ARG A 103 5.81 -2.52 -32.05
CA ARG A 103 5.60 -1.17 -32.55
C ARG A 103 5.48 -1.13 -34.08
N ARG A 104 6.45 -1.68 -34.82
CA ARG A 104 6.42 -1.73 -36.30
C ARG A 104 5.17 -2.44 -36.85
N ILE A 105 4.80 -3.59 -36.28
CA ILE A 105 3.62 -4.36 -36.71
C ILE A 105 2.33 -3.56 -36.44
N ALA A 106 2.23 -2.89 -35.28
CA ALA A 106 1.06 -2.08 -34.92
C ALA A 106 0.99 -0.74 -35.69
N GLU A 107 2.13 -0.17 -36.09
CA GLU A 107 2.19 1.03 -36.94
C GLU A 107 1.84 0.69 -38.41
N HIS A 108 2.24 -0.49 -38.91
CA HIS A 108 1.96 -0.93 -40.29
C HIS A 108 0.52 -1.43 -40.48
N PHE A 109 0.00 -2.27 -39.59
CA PHE A 109 -1.36 -2.84 -39.73
C PHE A 109 -2.43 -2.14 -38.87
N GLY A 110 -2.05 -1.20 -38.00
CA GLY A 110 -3.00 -0.44 -37.18
C GLY A 110 -3.92 -1.34 -36.33
N ALA A 111 -5.22 -1.04 -36.35
CA ALA A 111 -6.23 -1.85 -35.67
C ALA A 111 -6.37 -3.29 -36.22
N TYR A 112 -5.91 -3.53 -37.45
CA TYR A 112 -6.03 -4.82 -38.14
C TYR A 112 -4.93 -5.81 -37.75
N THR A 113 -3.90 -5.40 -37.01
CA THR A 113 -2.75 -6.25 -36.65
C THR A 113 -3.15 -7.62 -36.11
N LEU A 114 -4.10 -7.71 -35.18
CA LEU A 114 -4.50 -9.00 -34.57
C LEU A 114 -5.18 -9.93 -35.59
N ASP A 115 -5.98 -9.33 -36.49
CA ASP A 115 -6.72 -10.00 -37.55
C ASP A 115 -5.78 -10.50 -38.66
N VAL A 116 -4.78 -9.69 -39.01
CA VAL A 116 -3.70 -10.08 -39.92
C VAL A 116 -2.87 -11.23 -39.35
N ILE A 117 -2.55 -11.24 -38.05
CA ILE A 117 -1.80 -12.36 -37.46
C ILE A 117 -2.64 -13.65 -37.42
N GLU A 118 -3.95 -13.57 -37.22
CA GLU A 118 -4.82 -14.75 -37.15
C GLU A 118 -5.20 -15.30 -38.55
N ASN A 119 -5.68 -14.45 -39.45
CA ASN A 119 -6.27 -14.87 -40.72
C ASN A 119 -5.32 -14.75 -41.91
N GLU A 120 -4.32 -13.85 -41.85
CA GLU A 120 -3.46 -13.50 -43.00
C GLU A 120 -1.96 -13.50 -42.64
N ILE A 121 -1.51 -14.38 -41.74
CA ILE A 121 -0.20 -14.28 -41.06
C ILE A 121 1.03 -14.16 -42.00
N HIS A 122 0.89 -14.63 -43.24
CA HIS A 122 1.89 -14.48 -44.29
C HIS A 122 2.20 -13.02 -44.63
N ARG A 123 1.26 -12.10 -44.43
CA ARG A 123 1.41 -10.66 -44.61
C ARG A 123 2.37 -10.01 -43.62
N LEU A 124 2.70 -10.66 -42.50
CA LEU A 124 3.73 -10.14 -41.59
C LEU A 124 5.10 -9.94 -42.27
N ASN A 125 5.37 -10.59 -43.43
CA ASN A 125 6.56 -10.33 -44.24
C ASN A 125 6.57 -8.93 -44.89
N GLU A 126 5.45 -8.19 -44.91
CA GLU A 126 5.38 -6.77 -45.33
C GLU A 126 6.15 -5.84 -44.36
N VAL A 127 6.35 -6.26 -43.11
CA VAL A 127 6.97 -5.45 -42.06
C VAL A 127 8.48 -5.69 -42.00
N ASP A 128 9.26 -4.61 -42.11
CA ASP A 128 10.72 -4.66 -42.05
C ASP A 128 11.23 -5.42 -40.79
N GLY A 129 12.11 -6.39 -41.03
CA GLY A 129 12.72 -7.26 -40.02
C GLY A 129 11.95 -8.56 -39.68
N ILE A 130 10.87 -8.88 -40.41
CA ILE A 130 10.12 -10.14 -40.27
C ILE A 130 10.27 -11.02 -41.52
N GLY A 131 11.23 -11.95 -41.48
CA GLY A 131 11.36 -12.99 -42.52
C GLY A 131 10.55 -14.26 -42.23
N ARG A 132 10.36 -15.11 -43.25
CA ARG A 132 9.57 -16.36 -43.22
C ARG A 132 9.80 -17.26 -41.99
N LYS A 133 11.05 -17.37 -41.49
CA LYS A 133 11.37 -18.16 -40.28
C LYS A 133 10.78 -17.57 -39.00
N ARG A 134 10.72 -16.22 -38.90
CA ARG A 134 10.10 -15.51 -37.78
C ARG A 134 8.58 -15.54 -37.89
N VAL A 135 8.01 -15.49 -39.09
CA VAL A 135 6.56 -15.72 -39.29
C VAL A 135 6.11 -17.09 -38.76
N LYS A 136 6.84 -18.18 -39.08
CA LYS A 136 6.54 -19.52 -38.52
C LYS A 136 6.60 -19.56 -36.99
N MET A 137 7.57 -18.87 -36.39
CA MET A 137 7.70 -18.79 -34.92
C MET A 137 6.55 -18.01 -34.28
N ILE A 138 6.13 -16.90 -34.90
CA ILE A 138 4.97 -16.12 -34.48
C ILE A 138 3.69 -16.95 -34.60
N ALA A 139 3.50 -17.70 -35.69
CA ALA A 139 2.34 -18.58 -35.88
C ALA A 139 2.18 -19.59 -34.74
N GLN A 140 3.25 -20.31 -34.41
CA GLN A 140 3.27 -21.30 -33.33
C GLN A 140 3.02 -20.66 -31.95
N ALA A 141 3.57 -19.46 -31.72
CA ALA A 141 3.33 -18.73 -30.48
C ALA A 141 1.95 -18.07 -30.40
N TRP A 142 1.30 -17.80 -31.54
CA TRP A 142 -0.01 -17.14 -31.60
C TRP A 142 -1.15 -18.08 -31.25
N GLU A 143 -1.16 -19.30 -31.81
CA GLU A 143 -2.14 -20.33 -31.46
C GLU A 143 -2.14 -20.62 -29.95
N ALA A 144 -0.96 -20.72 -29.35
CA ALA A 144 -0.79 -20.94 -27.92
C ALA A 144 -1.22 -19.75 -27.03
N GLN A 145 -1.67 -18.62 -27.60
CA GLN A 145 -2.01 -17.38 -26.88
C GLN A 145 -3.39 -16.82 -27.27
N LYS A 146 -4.22 -17.59 -27.98
CA LYS A 146 -5.52 -17.15 -28.48
C LYS A 146 -6.48 -16.70 -27.37
N GLN A 147 -6.48 -17.38 -26.22
CA GLN A 147 -7.27 -17.01 -25.03
C GLN A 147 -6.94 -15.60 -24.52
N ILE A 148 -5.69 -15.14 -24.63
CA ILE A 148 -5.27 -13.81 -24.15
C ILE A 148 -5.88 -12.70 -25.00
N LYS A 149 -6.03 -12.94 -26.31
CA LYS A 149 -6.72 -12.03 -27.23
C LYS A 149 -8.19 -11.87 -26.83
N GLU A 150 -8.86 -12.95 -26.43
CA GLU A 150 -10.27 -12.91 -26.01
C GLU A 150 -10.46 -12.12 -24.70
N ILE A 151 -9.61 -12.36 -23.70
CA ILE A 151 -9.56 -11.55 -22.46
C ILE A 151 -9.30 -10.07 -22.80
N MET A 152 -8.41 -9.79 -23.75
CA MET A 152 -8.09 -8.42 -24.16
C MET A 152 -9.26 -7.69 -24.81
N ILE A 153 -9.97 -8.35 -25.72
CA ILE A 153 -11.16 -7.80 -26.39
C ILE A 153 -12.27 -7.57 -25.36
N PHE A 154 -12.48 -8.53 -24.46
CA PHE A 154 -13.42 -8.40 -23.35
C PHE A 154 -13.09 -7.17 -22.49
N LEU A 155 -11.86 -7.06 -21.95
CA LEU A 155 -11.47 -5.89 -21.14
C LEU A 155 -11.63 -4.57 -21.90
N GLN A 156 -11.35 -4.54 -23.21
CA GLN A 156 -11.50 -3.33 -24.00
C GLN A 156 -12.98 -2.94 -24.21
N GLY A 157 -13.86 -3.90 -24.46
CA GLY A 157 -15.32 -3.66 -24.52
C GLY A 157 -15.86 -3.07 -23.22
N HIS A 158 -15.26 -3.48 -22.10
CA HIS A 158 -15.52 -2.96 -20.76
C HIS A 158 -14.69 -1.71 -20.38
N GLN A 159 -14.02 -1.07 -21.35
CA GLN A 159 -13.19 0.15 -21.18
C GLN A 159 -12.08 0.04 -20.12
N VAL A 160 -11.53 -1.16 -19.94
CA VAL A 160 -10.49 -1.49 -18.94
C VAL A 160 -9.14 -1.67 -19.64
N SER A 161 -8.05 -1.41 -18.92
CA SER A 161 -6.70 -1.45 -19.49
C SER A 161 -6.33 -2.87 -19.97
N THR A 162 -6.12 -3.00 -21.27
CA THR A 162 -5.67 -4.24 -21.94
C THR A 162 -4.33 -4.77 -21.42
N THR A 163 -3.55 -3.94 -20.73
CA THR A 163 -2.31 -4.34 -20.04
C THR A 163 -2.53 -5.40 -18.95
N LEU A 164 -3.75 -5.50 -18.42
CA LEU A 164 -4.12 -6.46 -17.38
C LEU A 164 -4.38 -7.87 -17.91
N ALA A 165 -4.76 -8.03 -19.19
CA ALA A 165 -5.09 -9.32 -19.79
C ALA A 165 -3.96 -10.36 -19.60
N VAL A 166 -2.71 -9.93 -19.75
CA VAL A 166 -1.52 -10.76 -19.55
C VAL A 166 -1.38 -11.25 -18.11
N LYS A 167 -1.71 -10.40 -17.12
CA LYS A 167 -1.66 -10.79 -15.71
C LYS A 167 -2.78 -11.76 -15.37
N ILE A 168 -4.00 -11.47 -15.81
CA ILE A 168 -5.18 -12.31 -15.58
C ILE A 168 -4.97 -13.71 -16.17
N TYR A 169 -4.51 -13.81 -17.42
CA TYR A 169 -4.22 -15.11 -18.02
C TYR A 169 -3.09 -15.87 -17.32
N LYS A 170 -2.01 -15.19 -16.91
CA LYS A 170 -0.92 -15.84 -16.15
C LYS A 170 -1.37 -16.41 -14.80
N THR A 171 -2.44 -15.87 -14.20
CA THR A 171 -2.98 -16.33 -12.91
C THR A 171 -4.03 -17.43 -13.08
N TYR A 172 -4.89 -17.36 -14.10
CA TYR A 172 -6.07 -18.24 -14.21
C TYR A 172 -6.10 -19.14 -15.46
N GLY A 173 -5.20 -18.95 -16.41
CA GLY A 173 -5.19 -19.68 -17.68
C GLY A 173 -6.52 -19.55 -18.43
N ASP A 174 -7.04 -20.68 -18.89
CA ASP A 174 -8.28 -20.77 -19.67
C ASP A 174 -9.52 -20.28 -18.90
N ASN A 175 -9.53 -20.38 -17.57
CA ASN A 175 -10.67 -19.95 -16.73
C ASN A 175 -10.74 -18.42 -16.54
N ALA A 176 -9.80 -17.66 -17.12
CA ALA A 176 -9.70 -16.22 -16.93
C ALA A 176 -10.98 -15.45 -17.28
N ILE A 177 -11.63 -15.74 -18.42
CA ILE A 177 -12.84 -15.01 -18.85
C ILE A 177 -13.99 -15.32 -17.89
N GLN A 178 -14.18 -16.60 -17.55
CA GLN A 178 -15.21 -17.04 -16.61
C GLN A 178 -15.04 -16.36 -15.23
N ILE A 179 -13.83 -16.35 -14.67
CA ILE A 179 -13.56 -15.72 -13.36
C ILE A 179 -13.80 -14.22 -13.41
N VAL A 180 -13.43 -13.54 -14.51
CA VAL A 180 -13.69 -12.11 -14.69
C VAL A 180 -15.19 -11.82 -14.78
N GLN A 181 -15.99 -12.70 -15.38
CA GLN A 181 -17.45 -12.55 -15.51
C GLN A 181 -18.19 -12.88 -14.21
N GLU A 182 -17.92 -14.04 -13.61
CA GLU A 182 -18.64 -14.55 -12.44
C GLU A 182 -18.20 -13.90 -11.12
N THR A 183 -16.91 -13.60 -10.98
CA THR A 183 -16.30 -13.18 -9.69
C THR A 183 -15.22 -12.10 -9.86
N PRO A 184 -15.50 -10.95 -10.53
CA PRO A 184 -14.50 -9.93 -10.88
C PRO A 184 -13.73 -9.34 -9.69
N TYR A 185 -14.29 -9.35 -8.48
CA TYR A 185 -13.57 -8.88 -7.29
C TYR A 185 -12.41 -9.78 -6.86
N ARG A 186 -12.36 -11.05 -7.31
CA ARG A 186 -11.19 -11.93 -7.12
C ARG A 186 -9.94 -11.37 -7.78
N LEU A 187 -10.08 -10.63 -8.89
CA LEU A 187 -8.96 -10.00 -9.59
C LEU A 187 -8.14 -9.08 -8.66
N ALA A 188 -8.81 -8.41 -7.71
CA ALA A 188 -8.16 -7.52 -6.75
C ALA A 188 -7.41 -8.25 -5.62
N ARG A 189 -7.68 -9.56 -5.42
CA ARG A 189 -7.05 -10.39 -4.38
C ARG A 189 -5.93 -11.25 -4.96
N ASP A 190 -6.20 -11.90 -6.08
CA ASP A 190 -5.35 -12.95 -6.65
C ASP A 190 -4.26 -12.36 -7.59
N ILE A 191 -4.36 -11.09 -8.02
CA ILE A 191 -3.47 -10.48 -9.03
C ILE A 191 -2.82 -9.18 -8.55
N TYR A 192 -1.49 -9.23 -8.34
CA TYR A 192 -0.70 -8.06 -7.97
C TYR A 192 -0.81 -6.90 -8.98
N GLY A 193 -1.23 -5.73 -8.48
CA GLY A 193 -1.43 -4.52 -9.26
C GLY A 193 -2.72 -4.51 -10.09
N ILE A 194 -3.72 -5.31 -9.73
CA ILE A 194 -5.14 -4.99 -9.93
C ILE A 194 -5.68 -4.64 -8.55
N GLY A 195 -6.19 -3.43 -8.36
CA GLY A 195 -6.81 -2.99 -7.11
C GLY A 195 -8.33 -3.07 -7.16
N PHE A 196 -8.99 -2.93 -6.01
CA PHE A 196 -10.45 -2.90 -5.90
C PHE A 196 -11.09 -1.93 -6.89
N LEU A 197 -10.61 -0.70 -7.03
CA LEU A 197 -11.15 0.30 -7.96
C LEU A 197 -11.15 -0.18 -9.43
N THR A 198 -10.14 -0.95 -9.82
CA THR A 198 -10.05 -1.54 -11.17
C THR A 198 -11.03 -2.70 -11.33
N ALA A 199 -11.16 -3.54 -10.29
CA ALA A 199 -12.14 -4.63 -10.27
C ALA A 199 -13.59 -4.10 -10.23
N ASP A 200 -13.88 -3.02 -9.48
CA ASP A 200 -15.18 -2.35 -9.42
C ASP A 200 -15.55 -1.74 -10.78
N LYS A 201 -14.57 -1.17 -11.52
CA LYS A 201 -14.82 -0.72 -12.90
C LYS A 201 -15.24 -1.88 -13.82
N ILE A 202 -14.55 -3.02 -13.75
CA ILE A 202 -14.90 -4.22 -14.52
C ILE A 202 -16.29 -4.72 -14.09
N ALA A 203 -16.53 -4.87 -12.79
CA ALA A 203 -17.77 -5.40 -12.22
C ALA A 203 -19.00 -4.55 -12.59
N ARG A 204 -18.94 -3.23 -12.43
CA ARG A 204 -20.01 -2.31 -12.83
C ARG A 204 -20.30 -2.40 -14.33
N SER A 205 -19.26 -2.52 -15.16
CA SER A 205 -19.42 -2.67 -16.61
C SER A 205 -19.99 -4.03 -17.05
N LEU A 206 -20.09 -4.99 -16.13
CA LEU A 206 -20.77 -6.28 -16.29
C LEU A 206 -22.21 -6.27 -15.72
N GLY A 207 -22.69 -5.14 -15.21
CA GLY A 207 -24.02 -5.03 -14.61
C GLY A 207 -24.09 -5.56 -13.16
N ILE A 208 -22.97 -5.60 -12.43
CA ILE A 208 -23.01 -5.88 -10.99
C ILE A 208 -23.48 -4.62 -10.26
N GLU A 209 -24.57 -4.77 -9.50
CA GLU A 209 -25.21 -3.68 -8.75
C GLU A 209 -24.30 -3.05 -7.67
N PRO A 210 -24.46 -1.75 -7.36
CA PRO A 210 -23.65 -1.05 -6.36
C PRO A 210 -23.71 -1.67 -4.95
N ASP A 211 -24.81 -2.30 -4.57
CA ASP A 211 -25.00 -2.92 -3.25
C ASP A 211 -24.82 -4.44 -3.24
N ALA A 212 -24.38 -5.03 -4.37
CA ALA A 212 -24.16 -6.46 -4.49
C ALA A 212 -23.20 -6.98 -3.39
N PRO A 213 -23.52 -8.07 -2.67
CA PRO A 213 -22.72 -8.56 -1.55
C PRO A 213 -21.22 -8.74 -1.86
N GLN A 214 -20.90 -9.28 -3.04
CA GLN A 214 -19.52 -9.45 -3.51
C GLN A 214 -18.75 -8.13 -3.65
N ARG A 215 -19.43 -7.03 -4.02
CA ARG A 215 -18.84 -5.68 -4.10
C ARG A 215 -18.59 -5.13 -2.71
N VAL A 216 -19.58 -5.22 -1.83
CA VAL A 216 -19.49 -4.73 -0.45
C VAL A 216 -18.38 -5.45 0.33
N ALA A 217 -18.32 -6.79 0.22
CA ALA A 217 -17.28 -7.63 0.82
C ALA A 217 -15.87 -7.23 0.38
N ALA A 218 -15.63 -7.08 -0.93
CA ALA A 218 -14.34 -6.63 -1.45
C ALA A 218 -14.02 -5.16 -1.12
N GLY A 219 -15.07 -4.34 -0.97
CA GLY A 219 -14.99 -2.95 -0.54
C GLY A 219 -14.57 -2.78 0.92
N ILE A 220 -15.04 -3.66 1.82
CA ILE A 220 -14.60 -3.72 3.22
C ILE A 220 -13.12 -4.10 3.30
N GLU A 221 -12.70 -5.15 2.58
CA GLU A 221 -11.29 -5.55 2.49
C GLU A 221 -10.41 -4.41 1.94
N PHE A 222 -10.88 -3.69 0.91
CA PHE A 222 -10.18 -2.52 0.37
C PHE A 222 -10.09 -1.36 1.37
N THR A 223 -11.15 -1.10 2.12
CA THR A 223 -11.18 -0.06 3.16
C THR A 223 -10.19 -0.39 4.28
N LEU A 224 -10.14 -1.65 4.73
CA LEU A 224 -9.14 -2.11 5.70
C LEU A 224 -7.71 -1.98 5.17
N ASN A 225 -7.45 -2.28 3.89
CA ASN A 225 -6.13 -2.10 3.29
C ASN A 225 -5.73 -0.61 3.23
N GLN A 226 -6.65 0.30 2.86
CA GLN A 226 -6.37 1.73 2.89
C GLN A 226 -6.07 2.27 4.30
N LEU A 227 -6.71 1.72 5.33
CA LEU A 227 -6.41 2.05 6.72
C LEU A 227 -5.04 1.47 7.14
N ALA A 228 -4.67 0.29 6.64
CA ALA A 228 -3.35 -0.30 6.85
C ALA A 228 -2.22 0.47 6.17
N ASP A 229 -2.45 1.02 4.98
CA ASP A 229 -1.53 1.95 4.29
C ASP A 229 -1.36 3.29 5.05
N GLN A 230 -2.28 3.62 5.96
CA GLN A 230 -2.18 4.75 6.91
C GLN A 230 -1.54 4.34 8.26
N GLY A 231 -1.06 3.09 8.37
CA GLY A 231 -0.39 2.57 9.56
C GLY A 231 -1.30 1.79 10.53
N HIS A 232 -2.62 1.71 10.29
CA HIS A 232 -3.54 1.04 11.22
C HIS A 232 -3.46 -0.50 11.12
N VAL A 233 -3.39 -1.18 12.26
CA VAL A 233 -3.39 -2.66 12.32
C VAL A 233 -4.81 -3.23 12.26
N TYR A 234 -5.78 -2.47 12.80
CA TYR A 234 -7.20 -2.79 12.84
C TYR A 234 -8.04 -1.51 12.74
N ALA A 235 -9.33 -1.67 12.43
CA ALA A 235 -10.33 -0.62 12.51
C ALA A 235 -11.41 -1.01 13.54
N PRO A 236 -11.83 -0.13 14.47
CA PRO A 236 -13.07 -0.33 15.23
C PRO A 236 -14.25 -0.47 14.25
N ARG A 237 -15.18 -1.36 14.54
CA ARG A 237 -16.24 -1.78 13.61
C ARG A 237 -17.05 -0.59 13.06
N ASP A 238 -17.45 0.35 13.91
CA ASP A 238 -18.22 1.53 13.45
C ASP A 238 -17.41 2.42 12.52
N HIS A 239 -16.14 2.69 12.83
CA HIS A 239 -15.27 3.49 11.96
C HIS A 239 -14.98 2.80 10.63
N LEU A 240 -14.91 1.46 10.61
CA LEU A 240 -14.84 0.68 9.37
C LEU A 240 -16.13 0.84 8.55
N ILE A 241 -17.30 0.77 9.20
CA ILE A 241 -18.60 0.98 8.55
C ILE A 241 -18.68 2.39 7.98
N GLU A 242 -18.38 3.42 8.75
CA GLU A 242 -18.37 4.82 8.29
C GLU A 242 -17.43 5.06 7.11
N ALA A 243 -16.23 4.48 7.14
CA ALA A 243 -15.25 4.62 6.05
C ALA A 243 -15.70 3.86 4.79
N ALA A 244 -16.20 2.63 4.95
CA ALA A 244 -16.67 1.81 3.83
C ALA A 244 -17.94 2.39 3.19
N VAL A 245 -18.89 2.92 3.97
CA VAL A 245 -20.08 3.63 3.46
C VAL A 245 -19.67 4.79 2.54
N LYS A 246 -18.69 5.62 2.95
CA LYS A 246 -18.19 6.75 2.15
C LYS A 246 -17.51 6.33 0.84
N ILE A 247 -16.85 5.17 0.82
CA ILE A 247 -16.14 4.64 -0.36
C ILE A 247 -17.09 3.90 -1.32
N LEU A 248 -18.08 3.19 -0.77
CA LEU A 248 -18.93 2.28 -1.52
C LEU A 248 -20.26 2.90 -1.96
N ASP A 249 -20.75 3.93 -1.26
CA ASP A 249 -22.05 4.56 -1.47
C ASP A 249 -23.21 3.54 -1.28
N VAL A 250 -23.21 2.89 -0.12
CA VAL A 250 -24.16 1.84 0.29
C VAL A 250 -24.62 2.06 1.73
N MET A 251 -25.69 1.37 2.17
CA MET A 251 -26.24 1.56 3.51
C MET A 251 -25.37 0.89 4.59
N ALA A 252 -25.29 1.52 5.77
CA ALA A 252 -24.45 1.05 6.89
C ALA A 252 -24.80 -0.39 7.34
N ASN A 253 -26.08 -0.78 7.33
CA ASN A 253 -26.52 -2.14 7.65
C ASN A 253 -26.07 -3.19 6.62
N GLN A 254 -25.90 -2.82 5.36
CA GLN A 254 -25.36 -3.72 4.32
C GLN A 254 -23.87 -3.97 4.57
N VAL A 255 -23.11 -2.94 4.97
CA VAL A 255 -21.70 -3.09 5.35
C VAL A 255 -21.58 -3.96 6.61
N ASP A 256 -22.37 -3.64 7.65
CA ASP A 256 -22.33 -4.35 8.94
C ASP A 256 -22.61 -5.85 8.80
N ALA A 257 -23.69 -6.22 8.09
CA ALA A 257 -24.00 -7.62 7.81
C ALA A 257 -22.93 -8.34 6.97
N GLN A 258 -22.23 -7.62 6.08
CA GLN A 258 -21.13 -8.18 5.29
C GLN A 258 -19.83 -8.34 6.09
N ILE A 259 -19.61 -7.58 7.18
CA ILE A 259 -18.51 -7.83 8.13
C ILE A 259 -18.71 -9.21 8.78
N ASP A 260 -19.92 -9.55 9.20
CA ASP A 260 -20.19 -10.87 9.80
C ASP A 260 -20.05 -12.01 8.78
N GLY A 261 -20.47 -11.80 7.53
CA GLY A 261 -20.24 -12.75 6.43
C GLY A 261 -18.74 -12.99 6.18
N LEU A 262 -17.95 -11.92 6.07
CA LEU A 262 -16.49 -11.99 5.92
C LEU A 262 -15.80 -12.69 7.09
N GLN A 263 -16.32 -12.55 8.32
CA GLN A 263 -15.82 -13.25 9.50
C GLN A 263 -16.13 -14.76 9.43
N GLN A 264 -17.32 -15.14 8.99
CA GLN A 264 -17.71 -16.55 8.80
C GLN A 264 -16.91 -17.23 7.67
N GLU A 265 -16.56 -16.48 6.62
CA GLU A 265 -15.67 -16.92 5.54
C GLU A 265 -14.18 -16.98 5.92
N ASP A 266 -13.80 -16.66 7.17
CA ASP A 266 -12.42 -16.51 7.64
C ASP A 266 -11.56 -15.55 6.79
N ARG A 267 -12.15 -14.50 6.23
CA ARG A 267 -11.43 -13.48 5.44
C ARG A 267 -10.91 -12.33 6.29
N ILE A 268 -11.62 -12.03 7.37
CA ILE A 268 -11.25 -11.03 8.38
C ILE A 268 -11.34 -11.64 9.78
N LYS A 269 -10.65 -11.01 10.74
CA LYS A 269 -10.83 -11.31 12.17
C LYS A 269 -11.52 -10.15 12.88
N VAL A 270 -12.45 -10.50 13.76
CA VAL A 270 -13.13 -9.58 14.66
C VAL A 270 -12.77 -9.99 16.09
N GLU A 271 -12.17 -9.07 16.85
CA GLU A 271 -11.74 -9.28 18.23
C GLU A 271 -12.47 -8.32 19.18
N ASP A 272 -12.87 -8.83 20.35
CA ASP A 272 -13.54 -8.05 21.38
C ASP A 272 -12.52 -7.29 22.25
N LEU A 273 -12.47 -5.97 22.06
CA LEU A 273 -11.64 -5.01 22.78
C LEU A 273 -11.93 -4.96 24.29
N ALA A 274 -13.11 -5.37 24.77
CA ALA A 274 -13.36 -5.47 26.22
C ALA A 274 -12.74 -6.72 26.85
N LYS A 275 -12.51 -7.79 26.07
CA LYS A 275 -11.77 -8.97 26.53
C LYS A 275 -10.25 -8.74 26.57
N LEU A 276 -9.77 -7.66 25.95
CA LEU A 276 -8.37 -7.27 25.90
C LEU A 276 -7.99 -6.39 27.10
N GLN A 277 -7.63 -7.02 28.21
CA GLN A 277 -7.04 -6.33 29.35
C GLN A 277 -5.70 -5.67 28.96
N GLY A 278 -5.69 -4.33 28.94
CA GLY A 278 -4.47 -3.53 28.81
C GLY A 278 -4.04 -3.18 27.37
N SER A 279 -3.69 -1.92 27.19
CA SER A 279 -3.00 -1.33 26.02
C SER A 279 -3.70 -1.25 24.66
N LYS A 280 -4.53 -2.21 24.21
CA LYS A 280 -5.14 -2.14 22.85
C LYS A 280 -6.18 -1.02 22.71
N VAL A 281 -7.11 -0.92 23.66
CA VAL A 281 -8.22 0.08 23.64
C VAL A 281 -7.71 1.52 23.62
N ALA A 282 -6.59 1.80 24.30
CA ALA A 282 -6.03 3.15 24.43
C ALA A 282 -5.23 3.63 23.19
N ARG A 283 -5.01 2.77 22.19
CA ARG A 283 -4.12 3.08 21.04
C ARG A 283 -4.84 3.41 19.73
N TRP A 284 -6.15 3.22 19.62
CA TRP A 284 -6.90 3.80 18.50
C TRP A 284 -7.06 5.30 18.72
N GLN A 285 -6.04 6.06 18.32
CA GLN A 285 -6.16 7.50 18.11
C GLN A 285 -6.58 7.72 16.67
N GLY A 286 -7.88 7.83 16.45
CA GLY A 286 -8.44 8.10 15.12
C GLY A 286 -7.81 9.33 14.47
N GLY A 287 -7.57 9.24 13.16
CA GLY A 287 -7.34 10.40 12.30
C GLY A 287 -6.25 11.38 12.76
N ARG A 288 -5.03 10.90 13.06
CA ARG A 288 -3.84 11.76 13.19
C ARG A 288 -2.72 11.40 12.22
N VAL A 289 -3.06 11.37 10.93
CA VAL A 289 -2.13 11.88 9.92
C VAL A 289 -2.04 13.39 10.14
N ALA A 290 -0.83 13.92 10.34
CA ALA A 290 -0.64 15.36 10.47
C ALA A 290 -0.96 16.05 9.13
N GLY A 291 -1.96 16.94 9.09
CA GLY A 291 -2.23 17.73 7.88
C GLY A 291 -3.70 17.93 7.48
N TRP A 292 -4.63 18.14 8.41
CA TRP A 292 -5.92 18.77 8.07
C TRP A 292 -6.42 19.69 9.19
N GLN A 293 -6.03 20.97 9.14
CA GLN A 293 -6.55 22.02 10.02
C GLN A 293 -7.70 22.75 9.32
N GLY A 294 -8.93 22.38 9.68
CA GLY A 294 -10.06 23.32 9.61
C GLY A 294 -9.97 24.24 10.83
N GLY A 295 -9.62 25.51 10.61
CA GLY A 295 -9.19 26.39 11.71
C GLY A 295 -10.29 26.87 12.66
N ARG A 296 -9.94 26.97 13.95
CA ARG A 296 -10.06 28.21 14.74
C ARG A 296 -9.25 28.13 16.04
N ASP A 297 -8.76 29.28 16.47
CA ASP A 297 -7.91 29.45 17.64
C ASP A 297 -8.65 29.22 18.97
N ALA A 298 -7.95 28.70 19.98
CA ALA A 298 -7.94 29.28 21.34
C ALA A 298 -6.97 28.56 22.30
N GLY A 299 -6.27 29.35 23.12
CA GLY A 299 -6.21 29.10 24.56
C GLY A 299 -5.23 28.05 25.09
N SER A 300 -4.05 28.51 25.49
CA SER A 300 -3.20 27.81 26.45
C SER A 300 -3.85 27.74 27.84
N GLN A 301 -3.80 26.58 28.50
CA GLN A 301 -3.59 26.52 29.95
C GLN A 301 -2.97 25.18 30.38
N SER A 302 -2.21 25.23 31.46
CA SER A 302 -1.36 24.16 31.99
C SER A 302 -2.03 23.39 33.12
N ASP A 303 -1.21 22.59 33.80
CA ASP A 303 -1.45 21.94 35.11
C ASP A 303 -2.13 20.55 34.98
N SER A 304 -1.50 19.40 35.26
CA SER A 304 -0.60 18.93 36.33
C SER A 304 -1.33 18.49 37.61
N GLU A 305 -1.59 17.18 37.72
CA GLU A 305 -1.57 16.34 38.93
C GLU A 305 -1.90 14.89 38.49
N THR A 306 -1.08 13.84 38.69
CA THR A 306 -0.43 13.28 39.89
C THR A 306 -1.35 12.38 40.74
N ARG A 307 -1.49 11.12 40.29
CA ARG A 307 -1.46 9.84 41.05
C ARG A 307 -2.40 9.58 42.27
N LEU A 308 -2.61 8.27 42.47
CA LEU A 308 -3.04 7.54 43.69
C LEU A 308 -4.54 7.51 44.03
N GLN A 309 -5.15 6.34 43.81
CA GLN A 309 -6.11 5.77 44.76
C GLN A 309 -5.85 4.26 44.91
N ASP A 310 -5.24 3.91 46.03
CA ASP A 310 -5.32 2.60 46.67
C ASP A 310 -5.41 2.87 48.19
N VAL A 311 -6.32 2.16 48.86
CA VAL A 311 -6.41 1.84 50.30
C VAL A 311 -7.86 1.85 50.80
N VAL A 312 -8.26 0.69 51.29
CA VAL A 312 -9.55 0.37 51.90
C VAL A 312 -9.65 0.96 53.33
N GLY A 313 -10.80 1.54 53.72
CA GLY A 313 -11.15 1.55 55.15
C GLY A 313 -12.16 2.56 55.70
N LYS A 314 -13.40 2.08 55.92
CA LYS A 314 -14.32 2.37 57.07
C LYS A 314 -15.00 3.75 57.22
N ASN A 315 -16.33 3.68 57.21
CA ASN A 315 -17.31 4.25 58.15
C ASN A 315 -17.05 5.61 58.84
N THR A 316 -17.95 6.58 58.61
CA THR A 316 -19.09 6.97 59.50
C THR A 316 -19.94 8.02 58.75
N GLN A 317 -21.25 7.82 58.54
CA GLN A 317 -22.40 8.06 59.44
C GLN A 317 -22.86 9.55 59.49
N THR A 318 -24.15 9.79 59.21
CA THR A 318 -24.97 11.01 59.49
C THR A 318 -24.57 12.35 58.83
N ASP A 319 -25.46 13.28 58.47
CA ASP A 319 -26.93 13.33 58.65
C ASP A 319 -27.67 14.17 57.58
N ASN A 320 -29.01 14.17 57.65
CA ASN A 320 -29.93 14.87 56.75
C ASN A 320 -30.01 16.39 56.97
N SER A 321 -30.37 17.15 55.93
CA SER A 321 -31.52 18.10 55.97
C SER A 321 -31.76 18.74 54.59
N ALA A 322 -32.97 19.26 54.35
CA ALA A 322 -33.47 19.57 53.01
C ALA A 322 -34.41 20.79 52.96
N THR A 323 -34.60 21.34 51.74
CA THR A 323 -35.79 22.10 51.25
C THR A 323 -36.04 23.54 51.80
N PRO A 324 -36.96 24.37 51.22
CA PRO A 324 -37.10 24.74 49.79
C PRO A 324 -37.59 26.22 49.52
N ASN A 325 -37.82 26.56 48.23
CA ASN A 325 -38.77 27.57 47.67
C ASN A 325 -38.56 29.08 47.97
N SER A 326 -38.61 30.01 46.98
CA SER A 326 -39.80 30.35 46.18
C SER A 326 -39.52 31.44 45.09
N GLN A 327 -40.44 31.62 44.12
CA GLN A 327 -40.41 32.56 42.97
C GLN A 327 -41.56 33.62 43.07
N PRO A 328 -42.06 34.26 41.97
CA PRO A 328 -41.58 35.38 41.12
C PRO A 328 -42.63 36.57 41.18
N PRO A 329 -43.13 37.27 40.12
CA PRO A 329 -42.66 37.62 38.76
C PRO A 329 -42.84 39.10 38.29
N THR A 330 -42.15 39.46 37.20
CA THR A 330 -42.57 40.34 36.06
C THR A 330 -41.47 40.27 34.98
N SER A 331 -41.67 40.44 33.66
CA SER A 331 -42.87 40.56 32.80
C SER A 331 -42.53 40.13 31.34
N ASN A 332 -43.37 40.44 30.34
CA ASN A 332 -43.24 40.07 28.90
C ASN A 332 -43.55 41.34 28.02
N PRO A 333 -43.52 41.37 26.65
CA PRO A 333 -43.43 40.24 25.69
C PRO A 333 -42.57 40.40 24.39
N GLN A 334 -42.39 39.26 23.69
CA GLN A 334 -42.16 39.06 22.23
C GLN A 334 -40.85 39.57 21.59
N SER A 335 -40.13 38.92 20.68
CA SER A 335 -40.06 37.56 20.06
C SER A 335 -39.23 37.79 18.76
N PRO A 336 -38.30 36.90 18.31
CA PRO A 336 -38.71 35.59 17.82
C PRO A 336 -37.77 34.40 18.17
N ILE A 337 -38.39 33.22 18.27
CA ILE A 337 -37.84 31.87 18.01
C ILE A 337 -36.44 31.59 18.62
N PRO A 338 -36.38 31.06 19.86
CA PRO A 338 -35.14 30.45 20.35
C PRO A 338 -34.84 29.16 19.59
N ASN A 339 -33.56 28.92 19.28
CA ASN A 339 -33.07 27.68 18.70
C ASN A 339 -33.59 26.47 19.50
N LEU A 340 -34.21 25.51 18.82
CA LEU A 340 -34.30 24.14 19.32
C LEU A 340 -32.87 23.69 19.65
N PRO A 341 -32.63 23.05 20.82
CA PRO A 341 -31.38 22.37 21.03
C PRO A 341 -31.30 21.27 19.97
N ILE A 342 -30.36 21.41 19.02
CA ILE A 342 -29.87 20.26 18.26
C ILE A 342 -29.44 19.27 19.32
N SER A 343 -30.08 18.11 19.35
CA SER A 343 -29.83 17.12 20.39
C SER A 343 -28.37 16.72 20.32
N GLN A 344 -27.57 17.25 21.24
CA GLN A 344 -26.44 16.52 21.78
C GLN A 344 -27.02 15.34 22.54
N SER A 345 -27.49 14.35 21.77
CA SER A 345 -27.52 12.98 22.23
C SER A 345 -26.12 12.71 22.73
N PRO A 346 -25.89 12.44 24.04
CA PRO A 346 -24.62 11.87 24.42
C PRO A 346 -24.52 10.57 23.61
N ILE A 347 -23.46 10.42 22.81
CA ILE A 347 -23.16 9.13 22.19
C ILE A 347 -22.84 8.21 23.36
N SER A 348 -23.86 7.48 23.79
CA SER A 348 -23.88 6.74 25.03
C SER A 348 -22.99 5.52 24.88
N ASN A 349 -21.81 5.59 25.50
CA ASN A 349 -21.03 4.50 26.06
C ASN A 349 -21.19 3.10 25.43
N LEU A 350 -20.07 2.57 24.89
CA LEU A 350 -19.81 1.14 24.68
C LEU A 350 -20.48 0.47 23.45
N GLN A 351 -20.61 1.21 22.34
CA GLN A 351 -20.77 0.64 21.00
C GLN A 351 -19.72 1.31 20.09
N SER A 352 -18.79 0.63 19.41
CA SER A 352 -18.48 -0.82 19.33
C SER A 352 -17.13 -1.20 19.97
N LEU A 353 -17.15 -2.27 20.77
CA LEU A 353 -15.95 -2.90 21.35
C LEU A 353 -15.30 -3.91 20.40
N HIS A 354 -15.47 -3.78 19.07
CA HIS A 354 -14.99 -4.78 18.13
C HIS A 354 -13.93 -4.21 17.19
N ALA A 355 -12.71 -4.76 17.28
CA ALA A 355 -11.60 -4.48 16.37
C ALA A 355 -11.66 -5.44 15.18
N VAL A 356 -11.73 -4.89 13.97
CA VAL A 356 -11.78 -5.63 12.72
C VAL A 356 -10.42 -5.56 12.02
N TYR A 357 -9.89 -6.72 11.65
CA TYR A 357 -8.56 -6.93 11.09
C TYR A 357 -8.63 -7.67 9.76
N LEU A 358 -7.74 -7.34 8.83
CA LEU A 358 -7.35 -8.31 7.80
C LEU A 358 -6.49 -9.40 8.45
N ASN A 359 -6.72 -10.66 8.08
CA ASN A 359 -6.02 -11.83 8.64
C ASN A 359 -4.49 -11.68 8.74
N PRO A 360 -3.76 -11.19 7.71
CA PRO A 360 -2.31 -11.04 7.79
C PRO A 360 -1.85 -10.15 8.96
N PHE A 361 -2.59 -9.08 9.26
CA PHE A 361 -2.24 -8.16 10.35
C PHE A 361 -2.60 -8.73 11.72
N TYR A 362 -3.76 -9.38 11.88
CA TYR A 362 -4.13 -10.06 13.12
C TYR A 362 -3.10 -11.14 13.51
N TYR A 363 -2.80 -12.06 12.58
CA TYR A 363 -1.82 -13.13 12.83
C TYR A 363 -0.39 -12.60 12.95
N ALA A 364 -0.08 -11.41 12.42
CA ALA A 364 1.20 -10.74 12.65
C ALA A 364 1.27 -10.07 14.03
N GLU A 365 0.21 -9.42 14.51
CA GLU A 365 0.14 -8.82 15.84
C GLU A 365 0.30 -9.87 16.94
N VAL A 366 -0.54 -10.90 16.90
CA VAL A 366 -0.48 -12.05 17.81
C VAL A 366 0.85 -12.78 17.67
N GLY A 367 1.36 -12.93 16.44
CA GLY A 367 2.64 -13.55 16.15
C GLY A 367 3.84 -12.83 16.78
N VAL A 368 3.92 -11.51 16.64
CA VAL A 368 4.98 -10.67 17.24
C VAL A 368 4.92 -10.75 18.76
N ALA A 369 3.74 -10.52 19.36
CA ALA A 369 3.58 -10.53 20.81
C ALA A 369 3.97 -11.88 21.43
N GLN A 370 3.45 -13.00 20.88
CA GLN A 370 3.76 -14.33 21.39
C GLN A 370 5.21 -14.73 21.16
N ARG A 371 5.81 -14.43 19.99
CA ARG A 371 7.18 -14.84 19.68
C ARG A 371 8.21 -14.03 20.46
N ALA A 372 8.02 -12.72 20.59
CA ALA A 372 8.89 -11.89 21.42
C ALA A 372 8.81 -12.32 22.90
N GLY A 373 7.60 -12.58 23.42
CA GLY A 373 7.42 -13.09 24.78
C GLY A 373 8.07 -14.47 25.02
N ARG A 374 7.91 -15.42 24.08
CA ARG A 374 8.58 -16.74 24.15
C ARG A 374 10.09 -16.64 24.07
N LEU A 375 10.63 -15.75 23.21
CA LEU A 375 12.07 -15.55 23.10
C LEU A 375 12.64 -14.94 24.38
N LEU A 376 11.95 -13.96 24.98
CA LEU A 376 12.31 -13.36 26.26
C LEU A 376 12.31 -14.39 27.41
N ALA A 377 11.32 -15.28 27.45
CA ALA A 377 11.20 -16.34 28.45
C ALA A 377 12.06 -17.60 28.18
N SER A 378 12.82 -17.64 27.07
CA SER A 378 13.61 -18.81 26.70
C SER A 378 14.79 -19.03 27.67
N PRO A 379 14.93 -20.22 28.30
CA PRO A 379 16.04 -20.50 29.21
C PRO A 379 17.37 -20.67 28.46
N GLU A 380 17.32 -21.07 27.20
CA GLU A 380 18.50 -21.31 26.36
C GLU A 380 19.15 -20.00 25.91
N SER A 381 20.47 -19.91 26.03
CA SER A 381 21.21 -18.69 25.74
C SER A 381 22.56 -18.98 25.11
N GLN A 382 22.68 -18.70 23.81
CA GLN A 382 23.96 -18.71 23.11
C GLN A 382 24.98 -17.72 23.71
N LEU A 383 24.50 -16.64 24.33
CA LEU A 383 25.31 -15.64 25.04
C LEU A 383 25.41 -15.89 26.55
N GLY A 384 25.11 -17.10 27.04
CA GLY A 384 25.18 -17.43 28.47
C GLY A 384 26.52 -17.08 29.15
N VAL A 385 27.62 -17.15 28.38
CA VAL A 385 28.99 -16.74 28.78
C VAL A 385 29.11 -15.28 29.25
N PHE A 386 28.16 -14.40 28.91
CA PHE A 386 28.16 -12.99 29.32
C PHE A 386 27.52 -12.75 30.70
N ARG A 387 26.85 -13.75 31.31
CA ARG A 387 26.23 -13.60 32.64
C ARG A 387 27.24 -13.38 33.77
N GLU A 388 28.45 -13.93 33.64
CA GLU A 388 29.49 -13.90 34.68
C GLU A 388 30.71 -13.04 34.27
N VAL A 389 30.51 -12.06 33.40
CA VAL A 389 31.57 -11.15 32.96
C VAL A 389 31.87 -10.08 34.00
N ALA A 390 33.15 -9.88 34.31
CA ALA A 390 33.62 -8.74 35.08
C ALA A 390 33.54 -7.45 34.24
N TRP A 391 32.37 -6.80 34.27
CA TRP A 391 31.99 -5.74 33.33
C TRP A 391 32.95 -4.54 33.25
N GLU A 392 33.47 -4.04 34.38
CA GLU A 392 34.43 -2.92 34.35
C GLU A 392 35.67 -3.26 33.51
N LYS A 393 36.28 -4.44 33.75
CA LYS A 393 37.42 -4.91 32.96
C LYS A 393 37.06 -5.11 31.48
N ALA A 394 35.82 -5.48 31.18
CA ALA A 394 35.33 -5.60 29.81
C ALA A 394 35.19 -4.23 29.13
N PHE A 395 34.71 -3.21 29.83
CA PHE A 395 34.62 -1.84 29.31
C PHE A 395 35.99 -1.19 29.13
N ASP A 396 36.92 -1.37 30.07
CA ASP A 396 38.31 -0.91 29.94
C ASP A 396 38.98 -1.52 28.69
N TRP A 397 38.77 -2.82 28.47
CA TRP A 397 39.26 -3.53 27.29
C TRP A 397 38.62 -3.02 25.97
N VAL A 398 37.32 -2.72 25.96
CA VAL A 398 36.64 -2.13 24.80
C VAL A 398 37.14 -0.72 24.52
N ALA A 399 37.34 0.12 25.54
CA ALA A 399 37.84 1.49 25.39
C ALA A 399 39.22 1.49 24.70
N GLY A 400 40.10 0.55 25.06
CA GLY A 400 41.39 0.33 24.40
C GLY A 400 41.31 -0.06 22.92
N ARG A 401 40.18 -0.60 22.44
CA ARG A 401 39.96 -0.96 21.03
C ARG A 401 39.11 0.03 20.24
N THR A 402 38.27 0.79 20.92
CA THR A 402 37.37 1.79 20.31
C THR A 402 38.02 3.19 20.23
N GLY A 403 39.35 3.24 20.06
CA GLY A 403 40.10 4.48 19.90
C GLY A 403 40.18 5.35 21.17
N GLY A 404 40.08 4.75 22.35
CA GLY A 404 40.12 5.46 23.64
C GLY A 404 38.78 6.10 24.05
N ILE A 405 37.70 5.90 23.28
CA ILE A 405 36.38 6.43 23.62
C ILE A 405 35.78 5.59 24.75
N SER A 406 35.68 6.18 25.95
CA SER A 406 34.94 5.57 27.06
C SER A 406 33.43 5.66 26.81
N LEU A 407 32.72 4.56 27.09
CA LEU A 407 31.26 4.52 27.05
C LEU A 407 30.67 5.16 28.31
N ALA A 408 29.66 6.00 28.13
CA ALA A 408 28.87 6.55 29.23
C ALA A 408 27.95 5.50 29.86
N ASP A 409 27.45 5.75 31.07
CA ASP A 409 26.72 4.77 31.89
C ASP A 409 25.52 4.15 31.16
N ARG A 410 24.67 4.95 30.51
CA ARG A 410 23.56 4.44 29.68
C ARG A 410 24.02 3.59 28.49
N GLN A 411 25.20 3.84 27.94
CA GLN A 411 25.77 3.01 26.88
C GLN A 411 26.35 1.71 27.45
N ARG A 412 26.94 1.74 28.65
CA ARG A 412 27.39 0.56 29.40
C ARG A 412 26.21 -0.36 29.75
N GLU A 413 25.13 0.20 30.30
CA GLU A 413 23.86 -0.49 30.56
C GLU A 413 23.31 -1.16 29.29
N ALA A 414 23.29 -0.45 28.16
CA ALA A 414 22.83 -0.99 26.88
C ALA A 414 23.67 -2.18 26.38
N VAL A 415 25.01 -2.11 26.53
CA VAL A 415 25.91 -3.23 26.20
C VAL A 415 25.64 -4.44 27.09
N GLN A 416 25.50 -4.23 28.41
CA GLN A 416 25.17 -5.30 29.37
C GLN A 416 23.83 -5.94 29.04
N MET A 417 22.80 -5.13 28.81
CA MET A 417 21.45 -5.58 28.50
C MET A 417 21.44 -6.41 27.21
N ALA A 418 22.06 -5.93 26.13
CA ALA A 418 22.09 -6.62 24.83
C ALA A 418 22.85 -7.96 24.82
N LEU A 419 23.77 -8.17 25.77
CA LEU A 419 24.57 -9.39 25.88
C LEU A 419 24.04 -10.37 26.93
N THR A 420 23.16 -9.93 27.84
CA THR A 420 22.61 -10.77 28.92
C THR A 420 21.13 -11.09 28.76
N GLN A 421 20.34 -10.18 28.15
CA GLN A 421 18.91 -10.33 27.95
C GLN A 421 18.59 -10.87 26.56
N LYS A 422 17.71 -11.88 26.52
CA LYS A 422 17.27 -12.56 25.30
C LYS A 422 16.73 -11.64 24.21
N VAL A 423 16.02 -10.60 24.62
CA VAL A 423 15.53 -9.51 23.78
C VAL A 423 15.85 -8.21 24.49
N ALA A 424 16.42 -7.24 23.79
CA ALA A 424 16.73 -5.91 24.32
C ALA A 424 16.39 -4.82 23.29
N ILE A 425 15.99 -3.65 23.77
CA ILE A 425 15.72 -2.48 22.92
C ILE A 425 16.68 -1.34 23.29
N LEU A 426 17.44 -0.88 22.30
CA LEU A 426 18.28 0.31 22.40
C LEU A 426 17.63 1.47 21.62
N THR A 427 17.17 2.48 22.35
CA THR A 427 16.57 3.67 21.74
C THR A 427 17.28 4.96 22.15
N GLY A 428 17.01 6.05 21.45
CA GLY A 428 17.63 7.35 21.69
C GLY A 428 17.71 8.17 20.39
N GLY A 429 17.82 9.50 20.54
CA GLY A 429 17.81 10.43 19.42
C GLY A 429 19.05 10.39 18.53
N PRO A 430 19.16 11.26 17.52
CA PRO A 430 20.40 11.52 16.79
C PRO A 430 21.54 11.96 17.73
N GLY A 431 22.79 11.56 17.43
CA GLY A 431 23.97 11.99 18.19
C GLY A 431 24.19 11.34 19.58
N THR A 432 23.26 10.52 20.06
CA THR A 432 23.32 9.83 21.38
C THR A 432 24.30 8.66 21.46
N GLY A 433 24.91 8.28 20.33
CA GLY A 433 25.96 7.25 20.29
C GLY A 433 25.48 5.80 20.14
N LYS A 434 24.22 5.55 19.75
CA LYS A 434 23.68 4.20 19.44
C LYS A 434 24.67 3.32 18.66
N THR A 435 25.26 3.85 17.59
CA THR A 435 26.24 3.15 16.76
C THR A 435 27.53 2.79 17.50
N SER A 436 28.03 3.66 18.40
CA SER A 436 29.20 3.38 19.25
C SER A 436 28.90 2.24 20.23
N THR A 437 27.70 2.23 20.81
CA THR A 437 27.21 1.14 21.65
C THR A 437 27.16 -0.19 20.89
N VAL A 438 26.65 -0.19 19.66
CA VAL A 438 26.64 -1.38 18.78
C VAL A 438 28.06 -1.89 18.48
N LYS A 439 29.04 -1.00 18.22
CA LYS A 439 30.45 -1.42 18.05
C LYS A 439 30.99 -2.13 19.29
N ALA A 440 30.73 -1.61 20.48
CA ALA A 440 31.18 -2.21 21.73
C ALA A 440 30.60 -3.62 21.95
N ILE A 441 29.31 -3.80 21.66
CA ILE A 441 28.64 -5.11 21.68
C ILE A 441 29.33 -6.10 20.73
N LEU A 442 29.62 -5.67 19.50
CA LEU A 442 30.28 -6.48 18.47
C LEU A 442 31.72 -6.88 18.84
N GLU A 443 32.51 -5.98 19.43
CA GLU A 443 33.86 -6.30 19.90
C GLU A 443 33.85 -7.32 21.03
N LEU A 444 32.94 -7.17 22.00
CA LEU A 444 32.78 -8.11 23.10
C LEU A 444 32.32 -9.50 22.64
N LEU A 445 31.36 -9.57 21.70
CA LEU A 445 30.94 -10.84 21.08
C LEU A 445 32.11 -11.58 20.44
N THR A 446 32.89 -10.87 19.60
CA THR A 446 34.03 -11.48 18.92
C THR A 446 35.15 -11.86 19.90
N SER A 447 35.32 -11.15 21.02
CA SER A 447 36.25 -11.55 22.10
C SER A 447 35.91 -12.91 22.73
N LYS A 448 34.65 -13.34 22.64
CA LYS A 448 34.14 -14.64 23.12
C LYS A 448 33.88 -15.64 22.00
N GLY A 449 34.33 -15.36 20.77
CA GLY A 449 34.13 -16.24 19.61
C GLY A 449 32.67 -16.32 19.14
N LYS A 450 31.84 -15.33 19.48
CA LYS A 450 30.41 -15.31 19.16
C LYS A 450 30.11 -14.51 17.89
N SER A 451 29.10 -14.96 17.16
CA SER A 451 28.65 -14.45 15.87
C SER A 451 27.50 -13.45 16.00
N ALA A 452 27.45 -12.48 15.10
CA ALA A 452 26.34 -11.53 15.03
C ALA A 452 25.92 -11.28 13.58
N LEU A 453 24.61 -11.22 13.34
CA LEU A 453 24.04 -10.76 12.08
C LEU A 453 23.51 -9.34 12.25
N LEU A 454 23.82 -8.48 11.28
CA LEU A 454 23.45 -7.07 11.26
C LEU A 454 22.47 -6.83 10.11
N ALA A 455 21.30 -6.24 10.40
CA ALA A 455 20.36 -5.86 9.37
C ALA A 455 19.63 -4.55 9.64
N ALA A 456 19.11 -3.96 8.57
CA ALA A 456 18.28 -2.77 8.62
C ALA A 456 17.16 -2.87 7.55
N PRO A 457 16.04 -2.13 7.67
CA PRO A 457 14.93 -2.23 6.73
C PRO A 457 15.30 -1.75 5.31
N THR A 458 16.15 -0.71 5.19
CA THR A 458 16.53 -0.12 3.89
C THR A 458 17.99 -0.38 3.50
N GLY A 459 18.28 -0.43 2.20
CA GLY A 459 19.64 -0.62 1.70
C GLY A 459 20.61 0.51 2.08
N ARG A 460 20.10 1.75 2.22
CA ARG A 460 20.91 2.90 2.69
C ARG A 460 21.26 2.77 4.17
N ALA A 461 20.32 2.34 5.02
CA ALA A 461 20.57 2.09 6.43
C ALA A 461 21.55 0.92 6.61
N ALA A 462 21.36 -0.20 5.91
CA ALA A 462 22.28 -1.34 5.95
C ALA A 462 23.70 -0.97 5.53
N LYS A 463 23.87 -0.16 4.47
CA LYS A 463 25.21 0.33 4.04
C LYS A 463 25.87 1.19 5.13
N ARG A 464 25.14 2.12 5.75
CA ARG A 464 25.64 2.96 6.85
C ARG A 464 25.99 2.15 8.09
N LEU A 465 25.18 1.16 8.44
CA LEU A 465 25.46 0.22 9.53
C LEU A 465 26.75 -0.55 9.28
N ALA A 466 26.96 -1.03 8.04
CA ALA A 466 28.18 -1.72 7.66
C ALA A 466 29.43 -0.81 7.70
N GLU A 467 29.36 0.36 7.06
CA GLU A 467 30.44 1.36 7.04
C GLU A 467 30.84 1.82 8.45
N SER A 468 29.85 2.01 9.33
CA SER A 468 30.12 2.47 10.69
C SER A 468 30.62 1.34 11.60
N THR A 469 30.07 0.13 11.54
CA THR A 469 30.48 -0.99 12.40
C THR A 469 31.72 -1.74 11.90
N GLY A 470 32.09 -1.58 10.63
CA GLY A 470 33.18 -2.34 9.99
C GLY A 470 32.84 -3.80 9.71
N ARG A 471 31.55 -4.17 9.70
CA ARG A 471 31.06 -5.54 9.48
C ARG A 471 30.03 -5.60 8.36
N GLU A 472 29.81 -6.77 7.77
CA GLU A 472 28.75 -6.92 6.77
C GLU A 472 27.37 -6.71 7.42
N ALA A 473 26.55 -5.85 6.84
CA ALA A 473 25.14 -5.68 7.20
C ALA A 473 24.25 -5.78 5.96
N LYS A 474 23.09 -6.44 6.11
CA LYS A 474 22.16 -6.76 5.01
C LYS A 474 20.84 -5.98 5.17
N THR A 475 20.05 -5.90 4.12
CA THR A 475 18.64 -5.54 4.32
C THR A 475 17.91 -6.72 4.95
N ILE A 476 16.88 -6.48 5.76
CA ILE A 476 16.08 -7.56 6.38
C ILE A 476 15.57 -8.55 5.31
N HIS A 477 15.09 -8.05 4.18
CA HIS A 477 14.66 -8.86 3.03
C HIS A 477 15.76 -9.76 2.45
N ARG A 478 17.02 -9.29 2.41
CA ARG A 478 18.18 -10.11 1.98
C ARG A 478 18.65 -11.07 3.06
N LEU A 479 18.52 -10.69 4.34
CA LEU A 479 18.83 -11.55 5.48
C LEU A 479 17.86 -12.74 5.56
N LEU A 480 16.57 -12.51 5.29
CA LEU A 480 15.54 -13.55 5.27
C LEU A 480 15.43 -14.30 3.93
N GLU A 481 16.37 -14.08 3.01
CA GLU A 481 16.50 -14.80 1.73
C GLU A 481 15.21 -14.78 0.88
N VAL A 482 14.56 -13.61 0.75
CA VAL A 482 13.31 -13.47 -0.02
C VAL A 482 13.52 -13.75 -1.51
N SER A 483 12.72 -14.68 -2.07
CA SER A 483 12.72 -14.99 -3.50
C SER A 483 11.66 -14.17 -4.27
N PRO A 484 12.05 -13.36 -5.28
CA PRO A 484 11.09 -12.62 -6.11
C PRO A 484 10.24 -13.52 -7.04
N SER A 485 10.72 -14.74 -7.36
CA SER A 485 10.03 -15.65 -8.28
C SER A 485 8.94 -16.49 -7.63
N GLU A 486 8.92 -16.59 -6.29
CA GLU A 486 7.98 -17.40 -5.51
C GLU A 486 7.07 -16.56 -4.61
N GLY A 487 6.66 -15.38 -5.08
CA GLY A 487 5.63 -14.56 -4.41
C GLY A 487 6.04 -14.00 -3.05
N PHE A 488 7.26 -13.48 -2.91
CA PHE A 488 7.79 -12.88 -1.67
C PHE A 488 7.84 -13.84 -0.46
N LYS A 489 7.98 -15.15 -0.70
CA LYS A 489 8.20 -16.13 0.35
C LYS A 489 9.56 -15.92 1.03
N PHE A 490 9.56 -15.85 2.36
CA PHE A 490 10.76 -15.80 3.20
C PHE A 490 11.31 -17.22 3.40
N GLN A 491 12.58 -17.46 3.03
CA GLN A 491 13.21 -18.78 3.15
C GLN A 491 13.76 -19.04 4.56
N ARG A 492 14.19 -17.99 5.27
CA ARG A 492 14.49 -18.07 6.71
C ARG A 492 13.22 -17.91 7.53
N ASN A 493 12.98 -18.85 8.44
CA ASN A 493 11.74 -18.98 9.20
C ASN A 493 11.98 -19.88 10.44
N GLN A 494 10.93 -20.42 11.06
CA GLN A 494 11.04 -21.20 12.30
C GLN A 494 11.71 -22.58 12.07
N ASP A 495 11.53 -23.16 10.90
CA ASP A 495 12.07 -24.48 10.53
C ASP A 495 13.49 -24.36 9.92
N ASN A 496 13.79 -23.18 9.35
CA ASN A 496 15.11 -22.79 8.85
C ASN A 496 15.55 -21.43 9.45
N PRO A 497 16.00 -21.40 10.71
CA PRO A 497 16.30 -20.15 11.41
C PRO A 497 17.61 -19.48 10.94
N LEU A 498 17.85 -18.28 11.44
CA LEU A 498 19.07 -17.50 11.21
C LEU A 498 20.22 -18.05 12.07
N GLU A 499 21.33 -18.39 11.41
CA GLU A 499 22.55 -18.88 12.04
C GLU A 499 23.35 -17.72 12.67
N CYS A 500 23.01 -17.36 13.91
CA CYS A 500 23.74 -16.35 14.69
C CYS A 500 23.55 -16.51 16.20
N ASP A 501 24.48 -16.00 17.00
CA ASP A 501 24.31 -15.90 18.46
C ASP A 501 23.52 -14.63 18.85
N LEU A 502 23.73 -13.52 18.13
CA LEU A 502 22.97 -12.26 18.25
C LEU A 502 22.47 -11.76 16.88
N LEU A 503 21.19 -11.41 16.78
CA LEU A 503 20.65 -10.60 15.69
C LEU A 503 20.54 -9.14 16.14
N ILE A 504 21.16 -8.22 15.39
CA ILE A 504 21.03 -6.77 15.58
C ILE A 504 20.23 -6.18 14.41
N LEU A 505 19.09 -5.57 14.73
CA LEU A 505 18.28 -4.80 13.78
C LEU A 505 18.47 -3.31 14.06
N ASP A 506 18.86 -2.52 13.06
CA ASP A 506 18.97 -1.06 13.15
C ASP A 506 17.86 -0.35 12.35
N GLU A 507 17.59 0.91 12.71
CA GLU A 507 16.43 1.70 12.24
C GLU A 507 15.07 0.97 12.41
N CYS A 508 14.87 0.33 13.57
CA CYS A 508 13.68 -0.47 13.88
C CYS A 508 12.35 0.31 13.85
N SER A 509 12.38 1.65 13.90
CA SER A 509 11.20 2.51 13.73
C SER A 509 10.53 2.34 12.37
N MET A 510 11.30 1.96 11.34
CA MET A 510 10.79 1.75 9.98
C MET A 510 10.32 0.31 9.70
N ILE A 511 10.33 -0.60 10.68
CA ILE A 511 9.94 -2.01 10.49
C ILE A 511 8.43 -2.16 10.78
N ASP A 512 7.67 -2.52 9.75
CA ASP A 512 6.24 -2.81 9.87
C ASP A 512 5.96 -4.15 10.60
N LEU A 513 4.69 -4.34 10.96
CA LEU A 513 4.23 -5.50 11.73
C LEU A 513 4.46 -6.85 11.03
N VAL A 514 4.26 -6.91 9.72
CA VAL A 514 4.39 -8.15 8.94
C VAL A 514 5.85 -8.52 8.81
N LEU A 515 6.73 -7.55 8.54
CA LEU A 515 8.17 -7.75 8.47
C LEU A 515 8.73 -8.17 9.83
N MET A 516 8.35 -7.53 10.94
CA MET A 516 8.78 -7.93 12.28
C MET A 516 8.33 -9.35 12.64
N ASN A 517 7.09 -9.74 12.31
CA ASN A 517 6.61 -11.11 12.53
C ASN A 517 7.49 -12.13 11.79
N ASN A 518 7.87 -11.84 10.54
CA ASN A 518 8.73 -12.74 9.76
C ASN A 518 10.18 -12.77 10.25
N VAL A 519 10.72 -11.67 10.79
CA VAL A 519 12.01 -11.71 11.50
C VAL A 519 11.92 -12.58 12.75
N LEU A 520 10.91 -12.38 13.61
CA LEU A 520 10.73 -13.15 14.84
C LEU A 520 10.42 -14.64 14.60
N LYS A 521 9.89 -15.02 13.43
CA LYS A 521 9.84 -16.43 13.01
C LYS A 521 11.23 -17.01 12.77
N ALA A 522 12.17 -16.23 12.27
CA ALA A 522 13.51 -16.68 11.86
C ALA A 522 14.57 -16.59 12.98
N VAL A 523 14.26 -16.02 14.15
CA VAL A 523 15.19 -16.03 15.30
C VAL A 523 15.14 -17.37 16.02
N HIS A 524 16.30 -18.05 16.12
CA HIS A 524 16.42 -19.31 16.85
C HIS A 524 16.20 -19.09 18.37
N PRO A 525 15.48 -19.99 19.09
CA PRO A 525 15.16 -19.79 20.52
C PRO A 525 16.35 -19.59 21.46
N ALA A 526 17.54 -20.08 21.11
CA ALA A 526 18.77 -19.88 21.88
C ALA A 526 19.51 -18.56 21.56
N SER A 527 19.27 -17.94 20.40
CA SER A 527 19.89 -16.68 19.98
C SER A 527 19.33 -15.48 20.74
N HIS A 528 20.00 -14.33 20.64
CA HIS A 528 19.57 -13.06 21.24
C HIS A 528 19.09 -12.09 20.15
N LEU A 529 18.26 -11.12 20.52
CA LEU A 529 17.75 -10.09 19.61
C LEU A 529 17.93 -8.68 20.21
N LEU A 530 18.65 -7.83 19.50
CA LEU A 530 18.77 -6.40 19.81
C LEU A 530 18.01 -5.58 18.76
N LEU A 531 17.01 -4.83 19.21
CA LEU A 531 16.29 -3.84 18.42
C LEU A 531 16.89 -2.46 18.66
N VAL A 532 17.49 -1.86 17.64
CA VAL A 532 18.06 -0.50 17.67
C VAL A 532 17.18 0.41 16.82
N GLY A 533 16.77 1.55 17.37
CA GLY A 533 15.95 2.51 16.63
C GLY A 533 15.48 3.68 17.48
N ASP A 534 15.02 4.73 16.82
CA ASP A 534 14.56 5.95 17.48
C ASP A 534 13.04 5.93 17.63
N ALA A 535 12.54 5.85 18.86
CA ALA A 535 11.10 5.78 19.13
C ALA A 535 10.36 7.09 18.83
N ASP A 536 11.11 8.19 18.66
CA ASP A 536 10.58 9.53 18.44
C ASP A 536 10.70 9.94 16.94
N GLN A 537 11.15 9.03 16.06
CA GLN A 537 11.14 9.19 14.60
C GLN A 537 9.82 8.75 13.96
N LEU A 538 9.68 9.00 12.65
CA LEU A 538 8.55 8.53 11.85
C LEU A 538 8.41 6.99 11.91
N PRO A 539 7.18 6.46 11.97
CA PRO A 539 6.92 5.02 11.94
C PRO A 539 7.17 4.42 10.54
N SER A 540 6.99 3.10 10.41
CA SER A 540 6.94 2.42 9.13
C SER A 540 5.85 2.97 8.20
N VAL A 541 6.07 2.82 6.90
CA VAL A 541 5.05 3.11 5.87
C VAL A 541 3.95 2.03 5.87
N GLY A 542 4.28 0.79 6.28
CA GLY A 542 3.30 -0.28 6.50
C GLY A 542 2.70 -0.28 7.91
N ALA A 543 1.64 -1.06 8.09
CA ALA A 543 0.85 -1.12 9.32
C ALA A 543 1.64 -1.47 10.61
N GLY A 544 1.26 -0.81 11.71
CA GLY A 544 1.79 -1.01 13.06
C GLY A 544 2.97 -0.12 13.42
N ASN A 545 3.11 0.23 14.71
CA ASN A 545 4.26 1.00 15.21
C ASN A 545 5.09 0.14 16.16
N VAL A 546 5.65 -0.94 15.61
CA VAL A 546 6.09 -2.11 16.39
C VAL A 546 7.14 -1.75 17.45
N LEU A 547 8.11 -0.90 17.11
CA LEU A 547 9.13 -0.45 18.08
C LEU A 547 8.50 0.31 19.26
N ARG A 548 7.60 1.26 18.99
CA ARG A 548 6.91 2.05 20.02
C ARG A 548 5.94 1.20 20.83
N ASP A 549 5.25 0.26 20.20
CA ASP A 549 4.32 -0.67 20.85
C ASP A 549 5.05 -1.66 21.77
N LEU A 550 6.23 -2.15 21.38
CA LEU A 550 7.08 -3.00 22.21
C LEU A 550 7.65 -2.23 23.40
N ILE A 551 8.17 -1.00 23.20
CA ILE A 551 8.63 -0.12 24.30
C ILE A 551 7.46 0.19 25.25
N GLY A 552 6.31 0.59 24.71
CA GLY A 552 5.11 0.94 25.46
C GLY A 552 4.37 -0.25 26.09
N SER A 553 4.82 -1.49 25.85
CA SER A 553 4.31 -2.68 26.54
C SER A 553 4.87 -2.83 27.95
N GLY A 554 6.06 -2.28 28.22
CA GLY A 554 6.81 -2.50 29.47
C GLY A 554 7.35 -3.92 29.66
N VAL A 555 7.14 -4.84 28.69
CA VAL A 555 7.56 -6.25 28.81
C VAL A 555 9.02 -6.45 28.40
N MET A 556 9.48 -5.76 27.35
CA MET A 556 10.85 -5.85 26.85
C MET A 556 11.76 -4.89 27.63
N PRO A 557 12.99 -5.28 28.01
CA PRO A 557 13.93 -4.37 28.64
C PRO A 557 14.43 -3.33 27.63
N VAL A 558 14.38 -2.06 28.01
CA VAL A 558 14.71 -0.91 27.15
C VAL A 558 15.80 -0.07 27.80
N THR A 559 16.85 0.26 27.05
CA THR A 559 17.78 1.34 27.38
C THR A 559 17.54 2.53 26.45
N ARG A 560 17.21 3.70 27.03
CA ARG A 560 17.10 4.96 26.29
C ARG A 560 18.37 5.79 26.51
N LEU A 561 19.08 6.08 25.42
CA LEU A 561 20.19 7.03 25.40
C LEU A 561 19.64 8.45 25.24
N ASP A 562 19.95 9.30 26.21
CA ASP A 562 19.48 10.67 26.37
C ASP A 562 20.62 11.71 26.21
N VAL A 563 21.84 11.37 26.63
CA VAL A 563 23.03 12.23 26.49
C VAL A 563 23.58 12.22 25.04
N ILE A 564 23.96 13.39 24.54
CA ILE A 564 24.48 13.61 23.18
C ILE A 564 25.99 13.88 23.24
N PHE A 565 26.79 13.10 22.51
CA PHE A 565 28.26 13.01 22.70
C PHE A 565 29.09 13.60 21.55
N ARG A 566 28.78 14.81 21.08
CA ARG A 566 29.54 15.52 20.02
C ARG A 566 29.51 17.04 20.19
N GLN A 567 30.30 17.73 19.36
CA GLN A 567 30.22 19.17 18.98
C GLN A 567 28.83 19.65 18.51
N ALA A 568 27.79 18.83 18.65
CA ALA A 568 26.43 19.08 18.20
C ALA A 568 25.49 19.49 19.35
N ALA A 569 26.02 19.74 20.56
CA ALA A 569 25.27 20.46 21.58
C ALA A 569 24.90 21.89 21.11
N ASP A 570 25.78 22.52 20.33
CA ASP A 570 25.55 23.82 19.67
C ASP A 570 24.83 23.69 18.32
N SER A 571 24.38 22.48 17.93
CA SER A 571 23.65 22.25 16.68
C SER A 571 22.23 22.80 16.77
N THR A 572 21.88 23.69 15.84
CA THR A 572 20.51 24.18 15.72
C THR A 572 19.59 23.07 15.22
N ILE A 573 20.10 22.14 14.39
CA ILE A 573 19.34 20.97 13.92
C ILE A 573 18.88 20.11 15.11
N ILE A 574 19.81 19.74 16.00
CA ILE A 574 19.50 18.90 17.17
C ILE A 574 18.59 19.64 18.16
N THR A 575 18.89 20.90 18.44
CA THR A 575 18.05 21.75 19.31
C THR A 575 16.61 21.79 18.79
N ASN A 576 16.42 22.00 17.49
CA ASN A 576 15.09 22.02 16.87
C ASN A 576 14.41 20.65 16.85
N ALA A 577 15.14 19.54 16.69
CA ALA A 577 14.57 18.21 16.80
C ALA A 577 13.95 17.97 18.20
N HIS A 578 14.65 18.37 19.27
CA HIS A 578 14.09 18.29 20.63
C HIS A 578 12.88 19.22 20.84
N ARG A 579 12.87 20.41 20.22
CA ARG A 579 11.74 21.34 20.29
C ARG A 579 10.50 20.74 19.60
N ILE A 580 10.65 20.22 18.39
CA ILE A 580 9.58 19.54 17.63
C ILE A 580 9.00 18.37 18.45
N ASN A 581 9.87 17.54 19.06
CA ASN A 581 9.43 16.40 19.88
C ASN A 581 8.66 16.82 21.16
N LYS A 582 8.80 18.07 21.60
CA LYS A 582 8.04 18.67 22.71
C LYS A 582 6.81 19.46 22.27
N GLY A 583 6.55 19.58 20.96
CA GLY A 583 5.52 20.45 20.41
C GLY A 583 5.90 21.94 20.40
N GLU A 584 7.16 22.28 20.67
CA GLU A 584 7.68 23.64 20.60
C GLU A 584 8.08 24.02 19.15
N THR A 585 7.85 25.27 18.75
CA THR A 585 8.25 25.76 17.42
C THR A 585 9.78 25.79 17.26
N PRO A 586 10.33 25.42 16.08
CA PRO A 586 11.76 25.55 15.79
C PRO A 586 12.26 26.99 15.93
N ILE A 587 13.52 27.15 16.35
CA ILE A 587 14.23 28.43 16.36
C ILE A 587 15.05 28.60 15.08
N TYR A 588 15.14 29.84 14.60
CA TYR A 588 15.86 30.21 13.37
C TYR A 588 16.92 31.29 13.69
N PRO A 589 18.03 30.93 14.36
CA PRO A 589 19.04 31.88 14.80
C PRO A 589 19.71 32.61 13.63
N LYS A 590 19.96 33.92 13.80
CA LYS A 590 20.61 34.76 12.77
C LYS A 590 22.07 34.35 12.52
N SER A 591 22.74 33.79 13.52
CA SER A 591 24.08 33.17 13.43
C SER A 591 23.99 31.79 12.77
N LYS A 592 23.80 31.78 11.45
CA LYS A 592 23.62 30.58 10.62
C LYS A 592 24.84 29.65 10.67
N GLN A 593 24.70 28.49 11.31
CA GLN A 593 25.67 27.40 11.19
C GLN A 593 25.08 26.23 10.39
N ASP A 594 24.03 25.57 10.89
CA ASP A 594 23.58 24.26 10.37
C ASP A 594 22.08 24.13 10.00
N PHE A 595 21.16 24.90 10.59
CA PHE A 595 19.72 24.83 10.28
C PHE A 595 19.21 26.05 9.49
N TYR A 596 18.36 25.82 8.48
CA TYR A 596 17.87 26.83 7.54
C TYR A 596 16.38 26.63 7.25
N PHE A 597 15.65 27.73 7.07
CA PHE A 597 14.25 27.72 6.62
C PHE A 597 14.08 28.62 5.40
N PHE A 598 13.36 28.11 4.40
CA PHE A 598 13.03 28.80 3.18
C PHE A 598 11.52 28.63 2.95
N GLY A 599 10.73 29.63 3.34
CA GLY A 599 9.28 29.62 3.13
C GLY A 599 8.92 29.99 1.69
N LYS A 600 7.97 29.25 1.12
CA LYS A 600 7.28 29.53 -0.14
C LYS A 600 5.81 29.18 0.04
N GLU A 601 4.91 30.05 -0.41
CA GLU A 601 3.46 29.82 -0.37
C GLU A 601 2.99 29.07 -1.63
N ASP A 602 3.64 29.31 -2.77
CA ASP A 602 3.37 28.62 -4.02
C ASP A 602 4.09 27.25 -4.11
N PRO A 603 3.39 26.15 -4.47
CA PRO A 603 3.98 24.82 -4.59
C PRO A 603 4.99 24.64 -5.73
N GLU A 604 4.84 25.33 -6.86
CA GLU A 604 5.76 25.23 -7.99
C GLU A 604 7.08 25.96 -7.67
N GLU A 605 7.00 27.18 -7.12
CA GLU A 605 8.18 27.90 -6.62
C GLU A 605 8.90 27.13 -5.50
N ALA A 606 8.16 26.41 -4.65
CA ALA A 606 8.74 25.55 -3.63
C ALA A 606 9.49 24.35 -4.24
N ALA A 607 8.94 23.73 -5.28
CA ALA A 607 9.57 22.61 -5.97
C ALA A 607 10.88 23.04 -6.68
N ASP A 608 10.84 24.14 -7.43
CA ASP A 608 12.02 24.71 -8.10
C ASP A 608 13.11 25.10 -7.09
N LEU A 609 12.72 25.66 -5.94
CA LEU A 609 13.66 26.02 -4.88
C LEU A 609 14.29 24.79 -4.22
N VAL A 610 13.56 23.68 -4.06
CA VAL A 610 14.12 22.41 -3.57
C VAL A 610 15.17 21.88 -4.55
N VAL A 611 14.93 21.95 -5.86
CA VAL A 611 15.90 21.56 -6.89
C VAL A 611 17.17 22.44 -6.80
N ASP A 612 17.04 23.76 -6.78
CA ASP A 612 18.19 24.69 -6.66
C ASP A 612 18.98 24.50 -5.34
N ILE A 613 18.30 24.18 -4.24
CA ILE A 613 18.94 23.88 -2.95
C ILE A 613 19.79 22.60 -3.04
N VAL A 614 19.25 21.52 -3.61
CA VAL A 614 19.92 20.21 -3.66
C VAL A 614 21.01 20.16 -4.72
N ASP A 615 20.76 20.73 -5.90
CA ASP A 615 21.67 20.71 -7.06
C ASP A 615 22.84 21.69 -6.89
N ARG A 616 22.57 22.90 -6.34
CA ARG A 616 23.56 23.99 -6.32
C ARG A 616 23.97 24.42 -4.92
N ARG A 617 23.00 24.81 -4.07
CA ARG A 617 23.33 25.52 -2.81
C ARG A 617 24.00 24.63 -1.77
N ILE A 618 23.54 23.39 -1.61
CA ILE A 618 24.12 22.44 -0.65
C ILE A 618 25.55 22.04 -1.08
N PRO A 619 25.80 21.56 -2.31
CA PRO A 619 27.16 21.26 -2.77
C PRO A 619 28.09 22.48 -2.67
N HIS A 620 27.70 23.64 -3.20
CA HIS A 620 28.53 24.85 -3.15
C HIS A 620 28.89 25.28 -1.71
N LYS A 621 28.02 25.01 -0.73
CA LYS A 621 28.25 25.44 0.66
C LYS A 621 28.99 24.40 1.51
N PHE A 622 28.83 23.11 1.23
CA PHE A 622 29.27 22.04 2.14
C PHE A 622 30.20 21.00 1.50
N GLY A 623 30.41 21.03 0.18
CA GLY A 623 31.23 20.07 -0.59
C GLY A 623 30.37 19.07 -1.36
#